data_AF-A0A2A2GQ27-F1
#
_entry.id   AF-A0A2A2GQ27-F1
#
_cell.length_a   1.000
_cell.length_b   1.000
_cell.length_c   1.000
_cell.angle_alpha   90.00
_cell.angle_beta   90.00
_cell.angle_gamma   90.00
#
_symmetry.space_group_name_H-M   'P 1'
#
loop_
_entity.id
_entity.type
_entity.pdbx_description
1 polymer ?
#
loop_
_entity_poly.entity_id
_entity_poly.type
_entity_poly.pdbx_seq_one_letter_code
_entity_poly.pdbx_strand_id
1 'polypeptide(L)'
;MDKFDFTAQITQQQKNEIHTLRTECENLQKTIETLTQNIAQKDTELASLSNYIQELESRNTTLLQTIKQKDTLIAQIEANAKNFGTQIDELLHMILNLEQKHTETKNFTQFQESVHFGEDKEFLFGLNIDDTFIAKNSYTTIKYYLFNLDCKFAQTFDLPNLHPQNKQDLHLIGETFSALLRLESYRRNDGLRGIIEVLPADMLTPAQIRYYGNIDIREDFENFVRSYSHKN
;
A
#
# COMPACT_ATOMS: atom_id res chain seq x y z
N MET A 1 62.02 57.89 -63.17
CA MET A 1 60.93 57.89 -62.17
C MET A 1 61.36 58.88 -61.10
N ASP A 2 60.72 60.04 -61.05
CA ASP A 2 61.19 61.19 -60.26
C ASP A 2 60.81 61.05 -58.77
N LYS A 3 61.64 61.59 -57.87
CA LYS A 3 61.46 61.58 -56.40
C LYS A 3 60.07 62.08 -55.95
N PHE A 4 59.45 62.95 -56.75
CA PHE A 4 58.10 63.48 -56.55
C PHE A 4 57.01 62.40 -56.69
N ASP A 5 57.16 61.49 -57.64
CA ASP A 5 56.20 60.41 -57.94
C ASP A 5 56.16 59.36 -56.81
N PHE A 6 57.33 59.03 -56.24
CA PHE A 6 57.45 58.10 -55.12
C PHE A 6 56.81 58.63 -53.83
N THR A 7 56.94 59.93 -53.55
CA THR A 7 56.36 60.56 -52.35
C THR A 7 54.84 60.63 -52.44
N ALA A 8 54.29 60.90 -53.63
CA ALA A 8 52.86 60.87 -53.88
C ALA A 8 52.28 59.46 -53.68
N GLN A 9 52.98 58.43 -54.16
CA GLN A 9 52.55 57.03 -54.03
C GLN A 9 52.51 56.57 -52.56
N ILE A 10 53.53 56.89 -51.77
CA ILE A 10 53.56 56.61 -50.32
C ILE A 10 52.43 57.35 -49.60
N THR A 11 52.21 58.62 -49.92
CA THR A 11 51.14 59.42 -49.30
C THR A 11 49.76 58.81 -49.57
N GLN A 12 49.52 58.31 -50.79
CA GLN A 12 48.27 57.66 -51.15
C GLN A 12 48.09 56.32 -50.43
N GLN A 13 49.16 55.52 -50.31
CA GLN A 13 49.13 54.26 -49.57
C GLN A 13 48.78 54.49 -48.09
N GLN A 14 49.42 55.46 -47.44
CA GLN A 14 49.15 55.81 -46.04
C GLN A 14 47.71 56.31 -45.84
N LYS A 15 47.17 57.11 -46.77
CA LYS A 15 45.75 57.52 -46.72
C LYS A 15 44.80 56.34 -46.81
N ASN A 16 45.08 55.38 -47.69
CA ASN A 16 44.26 54.18 -47.82
C ASN A 16 44.32 53.34 -46.54
N GLU A 17 45.50 53.16 -45.96
CA GLU A 17 45.69 52.41 -44.71
C GLU A 17 44.97 53.07 -43.53
N ILE A 18 45.08 54.40 -43.38
CA ILE A 18 44.32 55.18 -42.39
C ILE A 18 42.81 55.01 -42.58
N HIS A 19 42.33 55.01 -43.83
CA HIS A 19 40.91 54.83 -44.11
C HIS A 19 40.43 53.42 -43.73
N THR A 20 41.22 52.39 -44.04
CA THR A 20 40.94 50.99 -43.64
C THR A 20 40.90 50.86 -42.12
N LEU A 21 41.91 51.37 -41.42
CA LEU A 21 41.97 51.33 -39.95
C LEU A 21 40.78 52.06 -39.31
N ARG A 22 40.38 53.22 -39.86
CA ARG A 22 39.22 53.96 -39.37
C ARG A 22 37.93 53.15 -39.50
N THR A 23 37.75 52.51 -40.66
CA THR A 23 36.58 51.65 -40.92
C THR A 23 36.56 50.45 -39.98
N GLU A 24 37.72 49.84 -39.71
CA GLU A 24 37.85 48.74 -38.75
C GLU A 24 37.52 49.20 -37.32
N CYS A 25 38.04 50.35 -36.88
CA CYS A 25 37.71 50.94 -35.59
C CYS A 25 36.20 51.21 -35.45
N GLU A 26 35.54 51.75 -36.47
CA GLU A 26 34.09 51.99 -36.46
C GLU A 26 33.29 50.68 -36.37
N ASN A 27 33.74 49.62 -37.02
CA ASN A 27 33.11 48.30 -36.93
C ASN A 27 33.32 47.64 -35.56
N LEU A 28 34.52 47.76 -34.98
CA LEU A 28 34.81 47.29 -33.63
C LEU A 28 33.97 48.05 -32.59
N GLN A 29 33.81 49.37 -32.75
CA GLN A 29 32.95 50.19 -31.89
C GLN A 29 31.50 49.67 -31.88
N LYS A 30 30.92 49.43 -33.06
CA LYS A 30 29.55 48.86 -33.18
C LYS A 30 29.43 47.47 -32.57
N THR A 31 30.48 46.66 -32.72
CA THR A 31 30.53 45.31 -32.13
C THR A 31 30.54 45.39 -30.61
N ILE A 32 31.34 46.30 -30.03
CA ILE A 32 31.37 46.55 -28.59
C ILE A 32 30.00 47.02 -28.10
N GLU A 33 29.37 47.99 -28.76
CA GLU A 33 28.04 48.48 -28.39
C GLU A 33 27.00 47.35 -28.37
N THR A 34 27.01 46.49 -29.39
CA THR A 34 26.11 45.33 -29.49
C THR A 34 26.37 44.34 -28.35
N LEU A 35 27.64 44.04 -28.05
CA LEU A 35 28.00 43.14 -26.96
C LEU A 35 27.58 43.71 -25.59
N THR A 36 27.76 45.01 -25.37
CA THR A 36 27.31 45.68 -24.13
C THR A 36 25.80 45.58 -23.95
N GLN A 37 25.02 45.78 -25.02
CA GLN A 37 23.56 45.61 -24.97
C GLN A 37 23.17 44.16 -24.64
N ASN A 38 23.83 43.19 -25.29
CA ASN A 38 23.58 41.77 -25.03
C ASN A 38 23.90 41.38 -23.58
N ILE A 39 24.99 41.91 -23.02
CA ILE A 39 25.36 41.68 -21.60
C ILE A 39 24.27 42.24 -20.68
N ALA A 40 23.82 43.48 -20.90
CA ALA A 40 22.77 44.09 -20.07
C ALA A 40 21.44 43.31 -20.12
N GLN A 41 21.09 42.76 -21.30
CA GLN A 41 19.92 41.88 -21.42
C GLN A 41 20.12 40.58 -20.63
N LYS A 42 21.30 39.96 -20.72
CA LYS A 42 21.61 38.73 -19.99
C LYS A 42 21.63 38.94 -18.48
N ASP A 43 22.11 40.08 -17.99
CA ASP A 43 22.05 40.43 -16.57
C ASP A 43 20.60 40.54 -16.08
N THR A 44 19.71 41.10 -16.91
CA THR A 44 18.27 41.20 -16.59
C THR A 44 17.59 39.82 -16.56
N GLU A 45 17.94 38.94 -17.50
CA GLU A 45 17.47 37.55 -17.53
C GLU A 45 17.96 36.78 -16.29
N LEU A 46 19.23 36.94 -15.91
CA LEU A 46 19.82 36.33 -14.71
C LEU A 46 19.14 36.80 -13.42
N ALA A 47 18.87 38.10 -13.29
CA ALA A 47 18.15 38.65 -12.14
C ALA A 47 16.74 38.06 -12.02
N SER A 48 16.03 37.93 -13.15
CA SER A 48 14.70 37.34 -13.20
C SER A 48 14.70 35.86 -12.80
N LEU A 49 15.67 35.08 -13.30
CA LEU A 49 15.85 33.69 -12.92
C LEU A 49 16.19 33.54 -11.42
N SER A 50 17.04 34.42 -10.89
CA SER A 50 17.39 34.41 -9.46
C SER A 50 16.17 34.65 -8.58
N ASN A 51 15.31 35.63 -8.92
CA ASN A 51 14.06 35.87 -8.20
C ASN A 51 13.12 34.66 -8.26
N TYR A 52 12.98 34.04 -9.42
CA TYR A 52 12.13 32.86 -9.58
C TYR A 52 12.64 31.66 -8.75
N ILE A 53 13.96 31.47 -8.66
CA ILE A 53 14.55 30.45 -7.78
C ILE A 53 14.20 30.72 -6.32
N GLN A 54 14.31 31.97 -5.85
CA GLN A 54 13.96 32.34 -4.47
C GLN A 54 12.48 32.08 -4.16
N GLU A 55 11.58 32.37 -5.10
CA GLU A 55 10.16 32.05 -4.97
C GLU A 55 9.91 30.54 -4.85
N LEU A 56 10.59 29.74 -5.68
CA LEU A 56 10.49 28.29 -5.63
C LEU A 56 11.02 27.72 -4.30
N GLU A 57 12.14 28.24 -3.79
CA GLU A 57 12.71 27.85 -2.49
C GLU A 57 11.76 28.17 -1.33
N SER A 58 11.14 29.35 -1.36
CA SER A 58 10.12 29.76 -0.39
C SER A 58 8.89 28.84 -0.42
N ARG A 59 8.40 28.53 -1.62
CA ARG A 59 7.29 27.59 -1.81
C ARG A 59 7.65 26.19 -1.31
N ASN A 60 8.85 25.72 -1.59
CA ASN A 60 9.33 24.41 -1.15
C ASN A 60 9.42 24.34 0.39
N THR A 61 9.93 25.39 1.03
CA THR A 61 9.97 25.51 2.49
C THR A 61 8.56 25.42 3.10
N THR A 62 7.59 26.11 2.51
CA THR A 62 6.18 26.08 2.95
C THR A 62 5.57 24.69 2.79
N LEU A 63 5.84 24.02 1.67
CA LEU A 63 5.37 22.65 1.41
C LEU A 63 5.96 21.66 2.41
N LEU A 64 7.26 21.75 2.71
CA LEU A 64 7.92 20.91 3.71
C LEU A 64 7.32 21.08 5.11
N GLN A 65 6.99 22.31 5.51
CA GLN A 65 6.30 22.56 6.78
C GLN A 65 4.90 21.94 6.80
N THR A 66 4.16 22.07 5.70
CA THR A 66 2.81 21.49 5.56
C THR A 66 2.86 19.95 5.65
N ILE A 67 3.84 19.31 5.03
CA ILE A 67 4.04 17.86 5.09
C ILE A 67 4.30 17.43 6.55
N LYS A 68 5.22 18.10 7.25
CA LYS A 68 5.50 17.79 8.68
C LYS A 68 4.28 17.91 9.58
N GLN A 69 3.44 18.92 9.34
CA GLN A 69 2.17 19.08 10.08
C GLN A 69 1.21 17.92 9.79
N LYS A 70 1.10 17.51 8.52
CA LYS A 70 0.27 16.35 8.14
C LYS A 70 0.78 15.04 8.75
N ASP A 71 2.09 14.80 8.76
CA ASP A 71 2.67 13.62 9.38
C ASP A 71 2.35 13.55 10.89
N THR A 72 2.40 14.70 11.56
CA THR A 72 2.02 14.81 12.99
C THR A 72 0.54 14.47 13.20
N LEU A 73 -0.35 14.98 12.34
CA LEU A 73 -1.78 14.68 12.40
C LEU A 73 -2.06 13.19 12.14
N ILE A 74 -1.37 12.56 11.19
CA ILE A 74 -1.49 11.12 10.91
C ILE A 74 -1.10 10.32 12.14
N ALA A 75 0.07 10.61 12.74
CA ALA A 75 0.52 9.92 13.96
C ALA A 75 -0.49 10.05 15.12
N GLN A 76 -1.14 11.22 15.24
CA GLN A 76 -2.17 11.43 16.25
C GLN A 76 -3.46 10.64 15.97
N ILE A 77 -3.87 10.54 14.70
CA ILE A 77 -5.00 9.71 14.28
C ILE A 77 -4.71 8.24 14.57
N GLU A 78 -3.52 7.74 14.27
CA GLU A 78 -3.10 6.37 14.56
C GLU A 78 -3.13 6.06 16.05
N ALA A 79 -2.62 6.98 16.88
CA ALA A 79 -2.65 6.86 18.33
C ALA A 79 -4.10 6.81 18.87
N ASN A 80 -4.98 7.67 18.35
CA ASN A 80 -6.39 7.68 18.72
C ASN A 80 -7.11 6.40 18.31
N ALA A 81 -6.87 5.90 17.09
CA ALA A 81 -7.44 4.65 16.61
C ALA A 81 -7.03 3.46 17.49
N LYS A 82 -5.76 3.43 17.92
CA LYS A 82 -5.27 2.42 18.86
C LYS A 82 -5.98 2.51 20.21
N ASN A 83 -6.14 3.72 20.76
CA ASN A 83 -6.84 3.94 22.02
C ASN A 83 -8.33 3.52 21.94
N PHE A 84 -9.01 3.86 20.85
CA PHE A 84 -10.38 3.39 20.63
C PHE A 84 -10.46 1.87 20.53
N GLY A 85 -9.50 1.21 19.87
CA GLY A 85 -9.39 -0.25 19.86
C GLY A 85 -9.30 -0.84 21.28
N THR A 86 -8.44 -0.29 22.13
CA THR A 86 -8.32 -0.75 23.52
C THR A 86 -9.59 -0.51 24.34
N GLN A 87 -10.27 0.62 24.14
CA GLN A 87 -11.54 0.89 24.82
C GLN A 87 -12.66 -0.06 24.38
N ILE A 88 -12.69 -0.43 23.11
CA ILE A 88 -13.62 -1.44 22.59
C ILE A 88 -13.33 -2.79 23.24
N ASP A 89 -12.07 -3.21 23.34
CA ASP A 89 -11.70 -4.47 24.00
C ASP A 89 -12.13 -4.48 25.49
N GLU A 90 -11.94 -3.37 26.21
CA GLU A 90 -12.41 -3.22 27.59
C GLU A 90 -13.94 -3.29 27.71
N LEU A 91 -14.67 -2.64 26.79
CA LEU A 91 -16.13 -2.71 26.73
C LEU A 91 -16.61 -4.14 26.45
N LEU A 92 -15.96 -4.84 25.52
CA LEU A 92 -16.25 -6.25 25.23
C LEU A 92 -16.04 -7.11 26.47
N HIS A 93 -14.92 -6.94 27.18
CA HIS A 93 -14.67 -7.66 28.44
C HIS A 93 -15.74 -7.37 29.50
N MET A 94 -16.20 -6.12 29.61
CA MET A 94 -17.29 -5.77 30.53
C MET A 94 -18.61 -6.45 30.14
N ILE A 95 -18.98 -6.44 28.86
CA ILE A 95 -20.18 -7.10 28.36
C ILE A 95 -20.12 -8.61 28.66
N LEU A 96 -18.99 -9.26 28.39
CA LEU A 96 -18.78 -10.67 28.71
C LEU A 96 -18.98 -10.97 30.21
N ASN A 97 -18.42 -10.14 31.07
CA ASN A 97 -18.57 -10.28 32.52
C ASN A 97 -20.03 -10.07 32.99
N LEU A 98 -20.81 -9.25 32.28
CA LEU A 98 -22.22 -9.02 32.57
C LEU A 98 -23.11 -10.16 32.05
N GLU A 99 -22.83 -10.68 30.87
CA GLU A 99 -23.52 -11.85 30.30
C GLU A 99 -23.32 -13.10 31.18
N GLN A 100 -22.11 -13.29 31.74
CA GLN A 100 -21.85 -14.37 32.70
C GLN A 100 -22.72 -14.30 33.97
N LYS A 101 -23.21 -13.12 34.35
CA LYS A 101 -24.06 -12.93 35.54
C LYS A 101 -25.54 -13.21 35.28
N HIS A 102 -25.98 -13.27 34.02
CA HIS A 102 -27.36 -13.57 33.63
C HIS A 102 -27.45 -14.92 32.92
N THR A 103 -27.79 -15.95 33.69
CA THR A 103 -28.08 -17.30 33.20
C THR A 103 -29.38 -17.27 32.39
N GLU A 104 -29.30 -17.36 31.05
CA GLU A 104 -30.21 -18.10 30.12
C GLU A 104 -30.07 -17.76 28.62
N THR A 105 -29.20 -16.84 28.20
CA THR A 105 -29.00 -16.54 26.76
C THR A 105 -27.64 -17.02 26.27
N LYS A 106 -27.64 -17.91 25.25
CA LYS A 106 -26.48 -18.44 24.48
C LYS A 106 -25.13 -18.31 25.19
N ASN A 107 -24.70 -19.39 25.86
CA ASN A 107 -23.49 -19.38 26.67
C ASN A 107 -22.24 -19.15 25.79
N PHE A 108 -21.76 -17.91 25.71
CA PHE A 108 -20.55 -17.57 24.98
C PHE A 108 -19.34 -18.35 25.50
N THR A 109 -19.29 -18.69 26.80
CA THR A 109 -18.22 -19.55 27.34
C THR A 109 -18.23 -20.93 26.68
N GLN A 110 -19.40 -21.56 26.56
CA GLN A 110 -19.52 -22.83 25.82
C GLN A 110 -19.14 -22.69 24.35
N PHE A 111 -19.54 -21.58 23.71
CA PHE A 111 -19.13 -21.31 22.32
C PHE A 111 -17.62 -21.10 22.20
N GLN A 112 -17.03 -20.32 23.09
CA GLN A 112 -15.59 -20.02 23.13
C GLN A 112 -14.76 -21.28 23.36
N GLU A 113 -15.27 -22.20 24.19
CA GLU A 113 -14.74 -23.55 24.42
C GLU A 113 -14.99 -24.48 23.24
N SER A 114 -15.97 -24.24 22.37
CA SER A 114 -16.19 -25.05 21.16
C SER A 114 -15.25 -24.67 20.00
N VAL A 115 -14.81 -23.41 19.96
CA VAL A 115 -13.94 -22.90 18.90
C VAL A 115 -12.48 -22.99 19.33
N HIS A 116 -11.68 -23.78 18.60
CA HIS A 116 -10.26 -23.97 18.87
C HIS A 116 -9.43 -23.60 17.65
N PHE A 117 -8.86 -22.39 17.67
CA PHE A 117 -7.83 -22.00 16.72
C PHE A 117 -6.48 -22.56 17.16
N GLY A 118 -5.66 -22.95 16.20
CA GLY A 118 -4.24 -23.18 16.35
C GLY A 118 -3.49 -21.88 16.64
N GLU A 119 -2.16 -21.99 16.74
CA GLU A 119 -1.32 -20.86 17.16
C GLU A 119 -1.13 -19.82 16.06
N ASP A 120 -1.23 -20.21 14.79
CA ASP A 120 -0.88 -19.37 13.65
C ASP A 120 -2.11 -18.89 12.85
N LYS A 121 -2.29 -17.57 12.84
CA LYS A 121 -3.37 -16.92 12.08
C LYS A 121 -3.13 -16.92 10.58
N GLU A 122 -1.92 -17.20 10.11
CA GLU A 122 -1.61 -17.24 8.67
C GLU A 122 -2.41 -18.33 7.92
N PHE A 123 -2.99 -19.28 8.66
CA PHE A 123 -3.85 -20.34 8.14
C PHE A 123 -5.33 -20.14 8.46
N LEU A 124 -5.73 -18.94 8.90
CA LEU A 124 -7.14 -18.57 9.06
C LEU A 124 -7.63 -17.78 7.85
N PHE A 125 -8.72 -18.25 7.25
CA PHE A 125 -9.31 -17.70 6.04
C PHE A 125 -10.75 -17.25 6.32
N GLY A 126 -11.05 -15.97 6.11
CA GLY A 126 -12.37 -15.40 6.40
C GLY A 126 -13.42 -15.73 5.34
N LEU A 127 -14.53 -16.36 5.72
CA LEU A 127 -15.68 -16.54 4.83
C LEU A 127 -16.62 -15.35 5.01
N ASN A 128 -16.54 -14.38 4.09
CA ASN A 128 -17.23 -13.09 4.20
C ASN A 128 -16.90 -12.34 5.50
N ILE A 129 -15.66 -12.51 5.97
CA ILE A 129 -15.02 -11.81 7.07
C ILE A 129 -13.69 -11.27 6.53
N ASP A 130 -13.37 -10.01 6.84
CA ASP A 130 -12.17 -9.35 6.33
C ASP A 130 -10.89 -9.95 6.94
N ASP A 131 -9.90 -10.30 6.11
CA ASP A 131 -8.66 -10.92 6.58
C ASP A 131 -7.82 -9.96 7.45
N THR A 132 -7.93 -8.64 7.23
CA THR A 132 -7.27 -7.64 8.08
C THR A 132 -7.88 -7.59 9.48
N PHE A 133 -9.18 -7.89 9.61
CA PHE A 133 -9.81 -8.05 10.91
C PHE A 133 -9.22 -9.26 11.65
N ILE A 134 -9.10 -10.41 10.98
CA ILE A 134 -8.52 -11.63 11.56
C ILE A 134 -7.06 -11.39 12.00
N ALA A 135 -6.26 -10.75 11.15
CA ALA A 135 -4.86 -10.46 11.43
C ALA A 135 -4.67 -9.55 12.66
N LYS A 136 -5.49 -8.50 12.80
CA LYS A 136 -5.30 -7.44 13.81
C LYS A 136 -5.91 -7.71 15.18
N ASN A 137 -6.92 -8.59 15.27
CA ASN A 137 -7.70 -8.78 16.50
C ASN A 137 -7.30 -10.04 17.27
N SER A 138 -7.51 -10.08 18.59
CA SER A 138 -7.21 -11.27 19.40
C SER A 138 -8.09 -12.47 19.02
N TYR A 139 -7.67 -13.70 19.35
CA TYR A 139 -8.51 -14.89 19.16
C TYR A 139 -9.84 -14.77 19.92
N THR A 140 -9.85 -14.17 21.11
CA THR A 140 -11.06 -13.92 21.90
C THR A 140 -12.02 -12.98 21.15
N THR A 141 -11.50 -11.89 20.59
CA THR A 141 -12.29 -10.94 19.78
C THR A 141 -12.87 -11.63 18.54
N ILE A 142 -12.07 -12.47 17.85
CA ILE A 142 -12.54 -13.23 16.70
C ILE A 142 -13.66 -14.21 17.09
N LYS A 143 -13.50 -14.97 18.19
CA LYS A 143 -14.54 -15.87 18.70
C LYS A 143 -15.82 -15.10 19.04
N TYR A 144 -15.72 -13.93 19.68
CA TYR A 144 -16.88 -13.10 19.97
C TYR A 144 -17.58 -12.61 18.69
N TYR A 145 -16.81 -12.24 17.68
CA TYR A 145 -17.36 -11.86 16.38
C TYR A 145 -18.12 -13.02 15.72
N LEU A 146 -17.53 -14.23 15.69
CA LEU A 146 -18.19 -15.44 15.18
C LEU A 146 -19.49 -15.75 15.93
N PHE A 147 -19.49 -15.63 17.25
CA PHE A 147 -20.69 -15.81 18.07
C PHE A 147 -21.84 -14.88 17.68
N ASN A 148 -21.54 -13.59 17.47
CA ASN A 148 -22.52 -12.58 17.04
C ASN A 148 -23.02 -12.79 15.60
N LEU A 149 -22.25 -13.47 14.77
CA LEU A 149 -22.64 -13.85 13.41
C LEU A 149 -23.51 -15.13 13.37
N ASP A 150 -23.93 -15.66 14.53
CA ASP A 150 -24.63 -16.93 14.67
C ASP A 150 -23.84 -18.11 14.07
N CYS A 151 -22.51 -18.04 14.08
CA CYS A 151 -21.66 -19.17 13.74
C CYS A 151 -21.85 -20.24 14.81
N LYS A 152 -22.50 -21.35 14.46
CA LYS A 152 -22.88 -22.43 15.39
C LYS A 152 -22.33 -23.79 15.00
N PHE A 153 -21.78 -23.90 13.80
CA PHE A 153 -21.16 -25.12 13.30
C PHE A 153 -19.66 -25.05 13.55
N ALA A 154 -19.16 -25.99 14.36
CA ALA A 154 -17.75 -26.32 14.48
C ALA A 154 -17.55 -27.69 13.83
N GLN A 155 -16.84 -27.73 12.71
CA GLN A 155 -16.68 -28.94 11.90
C GLN A 155 -15.20 -29.14 11.61
N THR A 156 -14.73 -30.39 11.69
CA THR A 156 -13.35 -30.75 11.36
C THR A 156 -13.38 -31.82 10.30
N PHE A 157 -12.56 -31.64 9.28
CA PHE A 157 -12.52 -32.49 8.12
C PHE A 157 -11.08 -32.92 7.84
N ASP A 158 -10.86 -34.22 7.75
CA ASP A 158 -9.57 -34.77 7.35
C ASP A 158 -9.38 -34.67 5.83
N LEU A 159 -8.15 -34.38 5.41
CA LEU A 159 -7.72 -34.39 4.01
C LEU A 159 -6.78 -35.58 3.74
N PRO A 160 -7.26 -36.83 3.77
CA PRO A 160 -6.39 -38.01 3.75
C PRO A 160 -5.59 -38.19 2.45
N ASN A 161 -6.11 -37.69 1.33
CA ASN A 161 -5.45 -37.83 0.02
C ASN A 161 -4.58 -36.62 -0.35
N LEU A 162 -4.47 -35.63 0.53
CA LEU A 162 -3.75 -34.40 0.28
C LEU A 162 -2.53 -34.31 1.19
N HIS A 163 -1.34 -34.24 0.59
CA HIS A 163 -0.07 -34.25 1.29
C HIS A 163 0.66 -32.91 1.07
N PRO A 164 0.19 -31.80 1.69
CA PRO A 164 0.84 -30.51 1.55
C PRO A 164 2.30 -30.61 2.02
N GLN A 165 3.24 -30.25 1.16
CA GLN A 165 4.68 -30.37 1.43
C GLN A 165 5.25 -29.10 2.05
N ASN A 166 4.57 -27.96 1.85
CA ASN A 166 5.04 -26.65 2.27
C ASN A 166 3.87 -25.73 2.71
N LYS A 167 4.19 -24.58 3.29
CA LYS A 167 3.19 -23.59 3.74
C LYS A 167 2.34 -23.02 2.60
N GLN A 168 2.89 -22.90 1.39
CA GLN A 168 2.16 -22.37 0.24
C GLN A 168 1.05 -23.34 -0.21
N ASP A 169 1.29 -24.65 -0.11
CA ASP A 169 0.27 -25.67 -0.39
C ASP A 169 -0.91 -25.53 0.58
N LEU A 170 -0.63 -25.35 1.88
CA LEU A 170 -1.66 -25.12 2.91
C LEU A 170 -2.47 -23.85 2.62
N HIS A 171 -1.78 -22.78 2.24
CA HIS A 171 -2.44 -21.52 1.89
C HIS A 171 -3.33 -21.66 0.65
N LEU A 172 -2.84 -22.36 -0.39
CA LEU A 172 -3.62 -22.63 -1.60
C LEU A 172 -4.87 -23.47 -1.31
N ILE A 173 -4.77 -24.48 -0.43
CA ILE A 173 -5.92 -25.28 0.01
C ILE A 173 -6.96 -24.40 0.68
N GLY A 174 -6.53 -23.56 1.64
CA GLY A 174 -7.41 -22.66 2.38
C GLY A 174 -8.13 -21.67 1.48
N GLU A 175 -7.38 -21.02 0.57
CA GLU A 175 -7.95 -20.08 -0.41
C GLU A 175 -8.91 -20.76 -1.37
N THR A 176 -8.53 -21.93 -1.91
CA THR A 176 -9.35 -22.62 -2.91
C THR A 176 -10.65 -23.13 -2.30
N PHE A 177 -10.58 -23.71 -1.10
CA PHE A 177 -11.77 -24.18 -0.40
C PHE A 177 -12.66 -23.02 0.03
N SER A 178 -12.08 -21.93 0.53
CA SER A 178 -12.82 -20.71 0.88
C SER A 178 -13.54 -20.10 -0.33
N ALA A 179 -12.87 -20.03 -1.49
CA ALA A 179 -13.45 -19.55 -2.72
C ALA A 179 -14.61 -20.43 -3.20
N LEU A 180 -14.48 -21.75 -3.09
CA LEU A 180 -15.55 -22.69 -3.43
C LEU A 180 -16.78 -22.49 -2.53
N LEU A 181 -16.59 -22.40 -1.21
CA LEU A 181 -17.71 -22.19 -0.29
C LEU A 181 -18.42 -20.84 -0.53
N ARG A 182 -17.66 -19.77 -0.81
CA ARG A 182 -18.25 -18.46 -1.15
C ARG A 182 -19.08 -18.55 -2.44
N LEU A 183 -18.62 -19.31 -3.44
CA LEU A 183 -19.34 -19.52 -4.69
C LEU A 183 -20.63 -20.32 -4.47
N GLU A 184 -20.55 -21.44 -3.75
CA GLU A 184 -21.73 -22.28 -3.48
C GLU A 184 -22.75 -21.54 -2.61
N SER A 185 -22.30 -20.79 -1.61
CA SER A 185 -23.13 -19.88 -0.83
C SER A 185 -23.83 -18.82 -1.69
N TYR A 186 -23.12 -18.21 -2.64
CA TYR A 186 -23.70 -17.23 -3.56
C TYR A 186 -24.82 -17.86 -4.41
N ARG A 187 -24.64 -19.11 -4.85
CA ARG A 187 -25.67 -19.85 -5.61
C ARG A 187 -26.89 -20.19 -4.76
N ARG A 188 -26.69 -20.51 -3.48
CA ARG A 188 -27.78 -20.81 -2.53
C ARG A 188 -28.43 -19.57 -1.92
N ASN A 189 -27.77 -18.42 -1.99
CA ASN A 189 -28.15 -17.16 -1.33
C ASN A 189 -28.39 -17.34 0.18
N ASP A 190 -27.49 -18.06 0.85
CA ASP A 190 -27.63 -18.46 2.26
C ASP A 190 -26.84 -17.57 3.24
N GLY A 191 -26.04 -16.63 2.73
CA GLY A 191 -25.33 -15.65 3.55
C GLY A 191 -24.24 -16.27 4.43
N LEU A 192 -23.42 -17.16 3.86
CA LEU A 192 -22.30 -17.81 4.53
C LEU A 192 -21.39 -16.82 5.25
N ARG A 193 -21.08 -17.12 6.50
CA ARG A 193 -20.15 -16.38 7.35
C ARG A 193 -19.39 -17.35 8.23
N GLY A 194 -18.11 -17.12 8.40
CA GLY A 194 -17.29 -17.96 9.28
C GLY A 194 -15.81 -17.83 9.01
N ILE A 195 -15.05 -18.75 9.58
CA ILE A 195 -13.61 -18.89 9.36
C ILE A 195 -13.31 -20.33 9.01
N ILE A 196 -12.41 -20.51 8.05
CA ILE A 196 -11.72 -21.78 7.83
C ILE A 196 -10.33 -21.67 8.43
N GLU A 197 -9.91 -22.74 9.11
CA GLU A 197 -8.53 -22.97 9.51
C GLU A 197 -7.98 -24.20 8.78
N VAL A 198 -6.79 -24.08 8.20
CA VAL A 198 -6.09 -25.21 7.61
C VAL A 198 -4.95 -25.64 8.52
N LEU A 199 -4.97 -26.90 8.95
CA LEU A 199 -3.97 -27.47 9.83
C LEU A 199 -3.05 -28.41 9.04
N PRO A 200 -1.72 -28.30 9.22
CA PRO A 200 -0.78 -29.23 8.61
C PRO A 200 -0.98 -30.64 9.15
N ALA A 201 -0.54 -31.64 8.36
CA ALA A 201 -0.44 -33.01 8.84
C ALA A 201 0.65 -33.12 9.92
N ASP A 202 0.43 -33.96 10.92
CA ASP A 202 1.44 -34.37 11.89
C ASP A 202 1.65 -35.90 11.86
N MET A 203 2.41 -36.45 12.81
CA MET A 203 2.71 -37.89 12.84
C MET A 203 1.48 -38.77 13.07
N LEU A 204 0.39 -38.22 13.60
CA LEU A 204 -0.79 -38.96 14.05
C LEU A 204 -2.05 -38.60 13.28
N THR A 205 -2.08 -37.44 12.63
CA THR A 205 -3.25 -36.87 11.97
C THR A 205 -2.90 -36.35 10.58
N PRO A 206 -3.75 -36.61 9.56
CA PRO A 206 -3.59 -35.99 8.25
C PRO A 206 -3.84 -34.48 8.34
N ALA A 207 -3.54 -33.74 7.27
CA ALA A 207 -3.91 -32.33 7.19
C ALA A 207 -5.42 -32.19 7.39
N GLN A 208 -5.85 -31.15 8.11
CA GLN A 208 -7.25 -30.95 8.46
C GLN A 208 -7.74 -29.58 8.03
N ILE A 209 -9.03 -29.49 7.72
CA ILE A 209 -9.76 -28.23 7.63
C ILE A 209 -10.68 -28.15 8.84
N ARG A 210 -10.52 -27.12 9.67
CA ARG A 210 -11.52 -26.76 10.68
C ARG A 210 -12.37 -25.62 10.14
N TYR A 211 -13.66 -25.71 10.34
CA TYR A 211 -14.62 -24.70 9.94
C TYR A 211 -15.45 -24.27 11.14
N TYR A 212 -15.56 -22.95 11.29
CA TYR A 212 -16.39 -22.30 12.30
C TYR A 212 -17.31 -21.30 11.61
N GLY A 213 -18.57 -21.67 11.40
CA GLY A 213 -19.48 -20.82 10.63
C GLY A 213 -20.96 -21.02 10.89
N ASN A 214 -21.78 -20.24 10.18
CA ASN A 214 -23.22 -20.13 10.40
C ASN A 214 -24.07 -21.19 9.66
N ILE A 215 -23.47 -21.92 8.72
CA ILE A 215 -24.14 -22.92 7.88
C ILE A 215 -23.38 -24.26 7.95
N ASP A 216 -24.06 -25.40 7.82
CA ASP A 216 -23.41 -26.72 7.71
C ASP A 216 -22.78 -26.87 6.32
N ILE A 217 -21.48 -27.17 6.25
CA ILE A 217 -20.74 -27.29 4.99
C ILE A 217 -20.27 -28.73 4.70
N ARG A 218 -20.79 -29.75 5.41
CA ARG A 218 -20.34 -31.14 5.19
C ARG A 218 -20.50 -31.59 3.75
N GLU A 219 -21.65 -31.29 3.13
CA GLU A 219 -21.90 -31.66 1.73
C GLU A 219 -20.97 -30.91 0.77
N ASP A 220 -20.72 -29.62 1.03
CA ASP A 220 -19.77 -28.83 0.24
C ASP A 220 -18.35 -29.40 0.33
N PHE A 221 -17.93 -29.83 1.53
CA PHE A 221 -16.64 -30.48 1.73
C PHE A 221 -16.55 -31.83 1.01
N GLU A 222 -17.58 -32.68 1.08
CA GLU A 222 -17.60 -33.94 0.34
C GLU A 222 -17.49 -33.74 -1.18
N ASN A 223 -18.19 -32.74 -1.72
CA ASN A 223 -18.12 -32.37 -3.12
C ASN A 223 -16.73 -31.85 -3.50
N PHE A 224 -16.12 -31.04 -2.63
CA PHE A 224 -14.74 -30.60 -2.78
C PHE A 224 -13.79 -31.81 -2.89
N VAL A 225 -13.82 -32.76 -1.95
CA VAL A 225 -12.94 -33.94 -1.98
C VAL A 225 -13.16 -34.82 -3.22
N ARG A 226 -14.42 -34.99 -3.67
CA ARG A 226 -14.74 -35.73 -4.91
C ARG A 226 -14.15 -35.06 -6.14
N SER A 227 -14.23 -33.73 -6.23
CA SER A 227 -13.67 -32.97 -7.36
C SER A 227 -12.14 -33.07 -7.47
N TYR A 228 -11.45 -33.22 -6.33
CA TYR A 228 -10.00 -33.45 -6.28
C TYR A 228 -9.62 -34.91 -6.55
N SER A 229 -10.44 -35.87 -6.13
CA SER A 229 -10.15 -37.31 -6.29
C SER A 229 -10.38 -37.84 -7.71
N HIS A 230 -11.02 -37.08 -8.61
CA HIS A 230 -11.22 -37.45 -10.02
C HIS A 230 -10.18 -36.86 -10.98
N LYS A 231 -9.16 -36.15 -10.46
CA LYS A 231 -8.06 -35.59 -11.27
C LYS A 231 -6.75 -36.39 -11.23
N ASN A 232 -6.75 -37.57 -10.60
CA ASN A 232 -5.62 -38.52 -10.64
C ASN A 232 -5.99 -39.77 -11.43
#